data_AF-A0A6L5HJ94-F1
#
_entry.id   AF-A0A6L5HJ94-F1
#
_cell.length_a   1.000
_cell.length_b   1.000
_cell.length_c   1.000
_cell.angle_alpha   90.00
_cell.angle_beta   90.00
_cell.angle_gamma   90.00
#
_symmetry.space_group_name_H-M   'P 1'
#
loop_
_entity.id
_entity.type
_entity.pdbx_description
1 polymer ?
#
loop_
_entity_poly.entity_id
_entity_poly.type
_entity_poly.pdbx_seq_one_letter_code
_entity_poly.pdbx_strand_id
1 'polypeptide(L)'
;MFNARVTASDLLRLKLPVPSIEVLEEIHSLEGNTLTSSIERATAGDAQSIGYLQGIFFTVLPVVSDRLATAKLAPPSIPLLVTIGRTEGPVFAKALKRWVENGCPENDEGGYLRRTYAKALHSDFNRPVVNEAVEAANDTSNGSVDVGVSVGQPHAPVRQQSEKSYVNRHVYGGKVAVCFSADQTRTEEHTIRIEAAMASGARTYNWEDKIAIQLSTRELPSVLATLLQIQSKFEGKGHGAQNEKWFSLENQPGKVYLSVNAKELASRSLPIGPGDCYAVITLVMEQMLKNAPFLTAESLLSLIKRTGLMASP
;
A
#
# COMPACT_ATOMS: atom_id res chain seq x y z
N MET A 1 -5.75 17.06 18.95
CA MET A 1 -6.64 16.36 18.01
C MET A 1 -6.60 17.13 16.70
N PHE A 2 -6.27 16.47 15.59
CA PHE A 2 -6.21 17.14 14.29
C PHE A 2 -7.58 17.60 13.84
N ASN A 3 -7.66 18.82 13.30
CA ASN A 3 -8.88 19.37 12.71
C ASN A 3 -8.58 19.81 11.29
N ALA A 4 -9.10 19.07 10.32
CA ALA A 4 -8.86 19.31 8.90
C ALA A 4 -9.39 20.67 8.43
N ARG A 5 -10.49 21.17 9.01
CA ARG A 5 -11.07 22.48 8.64
C ARG A 5 -10.22 23.65 9.14
N VAL A 6 -9.69 23.55 10.36
CA VAL A 6 -8.74 24.53 10.91
C VAL A 6 -7.46 24.51 10.08
N THR A 7 -6.94 23.32 9.83
CA THR A 7 -5.74 23.12 8.99
C THR A 7 -5.91 23.73 7.60
N ALA A 8 -7.05 23.51 6.94
CA ALA A 8 -7.35 24.12 5.65
C ALA A 8 -7.30 25.66 5.70
N SER A 9 -7.80 26.27 6.79
CA SER A 9 -7.73 27.72 6.99
C SER A 9 -6.28 28.21 7.16
N ASP A 10 -5.45 27.45 7.88
CA ASP A 10 -4.04 27.80 8.09
C ASP A 10 -3.23 27.67 6.80
N LEU A 11 -3.49 26.64 5.98
CA LEU A 11 -2.88 26.50 4.65
C LEU A 11 -3.22 27.68 3.73
N LEU A 12 -4.47 28.17 3.74
CA LEU A 12 -4.86 29.37 2.99
C LEU A 12 -4.06 30.60 3.44
N ARG A 13 -3.89 30.80 4.75
CA ARG A 13 -3.10 31.92 5.29
C ARG A 13 -1.62 31.84 4.87
N LEU A 14 -1.09 30.62 4.82
CA LEU A 14 0.26 30.32 4.34
C LEU A 14 0.41 30.38 2.81
N LYS A 15 -0.67 30.68 2.07
CA LYS A 15 -0.72 30.69 0.60
C LYS A 15 -0.31 29.34 -0.01
N LEU A 16 -0.61 28.25 0.69
CA LEU A 16 -0.38 26.90 0.23
C LEU A 16 -1.63 26.31 -0.43
N PRO A 17 -1.48 25.36 -1.36
CA PRO A 17 -2.62 24.66 -1.92
C PRO A 17 -3.39 23.91 -0.82
N VAL A 18 -4.72 23.95 -0.91
CA VAL A 18 -5.61 23.30 0.06
C VAL A 18 -6.25 22.10 -0.63
N PRO A 19 -5.87 20.87 -0.28
CA PRO A 19 -6.54 19.68 -0.78
C PRO A 19 -7.90 19.49 -0.08
N SER A 20 -8.67 18.48 -0.52
CA SER A 20 -9.96 18.17 0.12
C SER A 20 -9.77 17.75 1.58
N ILE A 21 -10.86 17.79 2.36
CA ILE A 21 -10.82 17.41 3.78
C ILE A 21 -10.38 15.95 3.94
N GLU A 22 -10.86 15.06 3.08
CA GLU A 22 -10.52 13.64 3.08
C GLU A 22 -9.01 13.43 2.83
N VAL A 23 -8.44 14.17 1.87
CA VAL A 23 -7.01 14.13 1.57
C VAL A 23 -6.18 14.70 2.72
N LEU A 24 -6.64 15.76 3.38
CA LEU A 24 -5.97 16.31 4.57
C LEU A 24 -5.94 15.31 5.72
N GLU A 25 -7.03 14.61 5.97
CA GLU A 25 -7.12 13.56 6.99
C GLU A 25 -6.20 12.39 6.65
N GLU A 26 -6.13 11.98 5.39
CA GLU A 26 -5.21 10.94 4.93
C GLU A 26 -3.74 11.36 5.08
N ILE A 27 -3.36 12.57 4.65
CA ILE A 27 -1.99 13.09 4.85
C ILE A 27 -1.65 13.17 6.34
N HIS A 28 -2.59 13.61 7.19
CA HIS A 28 -2.38 13.60 8.63
C HIS A 28 -2.20 12.18 9.19
N SER A 29 -2.95 11.20 8.70
CA SER A 29 -2.76 9.79 9.10
C SER A 29 -1.37 9.24 8.73
N LEU A 30 -0.78 9.76 7.66
CA LEU A 30 0.54 9.36 7.16
C LEU A 30 1.70 10.09 7.84
N GLU A 31 1.52 11.37 8.18
CA GLU A 31 2.58 12.23 8.70
C GLU A 31 2.49 12.49 10.21
N GLY A 32 1.32 12.25 10.80
CA GLY A 32 1.05 12.45 12.22
C GLY A 32 1.46 13.85 12.72
N ASN A 33 2.15 13.87 13.85
CA ASN A 33 2.60 15.10 14.52
C ASN A 33 3.61 15.91 13.68
N THR A 34 4.27 15.30 12.69
CA THR A 34 5.16 16.01 11.77
C THR A 34 4.40 17.05 10.95
N LEU A 35 3.18 16.72 10.51
CA LEU A 35 2.33 17.64 9.77
C LEU A 35 1.89 18.81 10.65
N THR A 36 1.34 18.52 11.83
CA THR A 36 0.85 19.53 12.78
C THR A 36 1.96 20.49 13.20
N SER A 37 3.10 19.96 13.63
CA SER A 37 4.24 20.79 14.05
C SER A 37 4.84 21.61 12.91
N SER A 38 4.80 21.11 11.66
CA SER A 38 5.26 21.87 10.50
C SER A 38 4.31 23.02 10.14
N ILE A 39 3.00 22.86 10.31
CA ILE A 39 2.03 23.95 10.10
C ILE A 39 2.23 25.07 11.13
N GLU A 40 2.42 24.71 12.40
CA GLU A 40 2.70 25.66 13.48
C GLU A 40 3.99 26.45 13.21
N ARG A 41 5.09 25.74 12.90
CA ARG A 41 6.38 26.36 12.56
C ARG A 41 6.29 27.23 11.30
N ALA A 42 5.59 26.77 10.27
CA ALA A 42 5.40 27.56 9.05
C ALA A 42 4.61 28.85 9.31
N THR A 43 3.62 28.81 10.21
CA THR A 43 2.85 29.98 10.65
C THR A 43 3.73 30.99 11.40
N ALA A 44 4.75 30.50 12.12
CA ALA A 44 5.80 31.30 12.73
C ALA A 44 6.88 31.80 11.74
N GLY A 45 6.77 31.46 10.45
CA GLY A 45 7.69 31.91 9.40
C GLY A 45 8.89 30.99 9.13
N ASP A 46 8.88 29.75 9.63
CA ASP A 46 9.96 28.79 9.38
C ASP A 46 10.01 28.36 7.90
N ALA A 47 11.08 28.75 7.20
CA ALA A 47 11.26 28.50 5.78
C ALA A 47 11.36 27.01 5.44
N GLN A 48 11.95 26.20 6.33
CA GLN A 48 12.08 24.75 6.12
C GLN A 48 10.72 24.07 6.16
N SER A 49 9.89 24.40 7.17
CA SER A 49 8.54 23.88 7.28
C SER A 49 7.65 24.35 6.12
N ILE A 50 7.80 25.61 5.66
CA ILE A 50 7.11 26.09 4.46
C ILE A 50 7.51 25.25 3.24
N GLY A 51 8.81 24.99 3.03
CA GLY A 51 9.30 24.18 1.90
C GLY A 51 8.79 22.73 1.94
N TYR A 52 8.78 22.12 3.12
CA TYR A 52 8.22 20.78 3.33
C TYR A 52 6.71 20.73 3.00
N LEU A 53 5.91 21.66 3.53
CA LEU A 53 4.47 21.71 3.28
C LEU A 53 4.17 22.00 1.81
N GLN A 54 4.95 22.89 1.17
CA GLN A 54 4.86 23.10 -0.28
C GLN A 54 5.11 21.79 -1.03
N GLY A 55 6.15 21.05 -0.67
CA GLY A 55 6.45 19.78 -1.32
C GLY A 55 5.28 18.79 -1.27
N ILE A 56 4.69 18.60 -0.10
CA ILE A 56 3.53 17.71 0.05
C ILE A 56 2.31 18.25 -0.70
N PHE A 57 1.88 19.48 -0.40
CA PHE A 57 0.59 19.99 -0.87
C PHE A 57 0.55 20.29 -2.37
N PHE A 58 1.67 20.63 -3.00
CA PHE A 58 1.70 20.76 -4.45
C PHE A 58 1.66 19.41 -5.17
N THR A 59 2.16 18.34 -4.54
CA THR A 59 2.27 17.02 -5.18
C THR A 59 0.97 16.23 -5.11
N VAL A 60 0.14 16.47 -4.09
CA VAL A 60 -1.18 15.82 -3.92
C VAL A 60 -2.32 16.50 -4.69
N LEU A 61 -2.04 17.54 -5.48
CA LEU A 61 -3.08 18.22 -6.24
C LEU A 61 -3.64 17.32 -7.36
N PRO A 62 -4.95 17.37 -7.65
CA PRO A 62 -5.56 16.57 -8.72
C PRO A 62 -4.85 16.71 -10.09
N VAL A 63 -4.41 17.93 -10.41
CA VAL A 63 -3.67 18.21 -11.65
C VAL A 63 -2.35 17.43 -11.78
N VAL A 64 -1.72 17.03 -10.66
CA VAL A 64 -0.53 16.18 -10.69
C VAL A 64 -0.92 14.75 -11.08
N SER A 65 -2.01 14.23 -10.51
CA SER A 65 -2.56 12.92 -10.89
C SER A 65 -2.95 12.87 -12.37
N ASP A 66 -3.59 13.91 -12.90
CA ASP A 66 -3.97 13.98 -14.32
C ASP A 66 -2.74 13.97 -15.25
N ARG A 67 -1.68 14.67 -14.85
CA ARG A 67 -0.41 14.69 -15.58
C ARG A 67 0.30 13.33 -15.53
N LEU A 68 0.30 12.66 -14.38
CA LEU A 68 0.85 11.31 -14.23
C LEU A 68 0.09 10.31 -15.13
N ALA A 69 -1.23 10.41 -15.19
CA ALA A 69 -2.06 9.59 -16.09
C ALA A 69 -1.74 9.88 -17.56
N THR A 70 -1.60 11.16 -17.95
CA THR A 70 -1.20 11.56 -19.30
C THR A 70 0.18 11.01 -19.67
N ALA A 71 1.10 10.99 -18.72
CA ALA A 71 2.43 10.40 -18.83
C ALA A 71 2.46 8.86 -18.86
N LYS A 72 1.29 8.19 -18.76
CA LYS A 72 1.16 6.73 -18.67
C LYS A 72 1.95 6.12 -17.50
N LEU A 73 2.16 6.90 -16.43
CA LEU A 73 2.68 6.38 -15.17
C LEU A 73 1.54 5.70 -14.40
N ALA A 74 1.87 4.71 -13.58
CA ALA A 74 0.88 3.98 -12.79
C ALA A 74 0.04 4.95 -11.94
N PRO A 75 -1.25 4.69 -11.68
CA PRO A 75 -2.08 5.58 -10.87
C PRO A 75 -1.45 5.88 -9.51
N PRO A 76 -1.32 7.16 -9.13
CA PRO A 76 -0.68 7.52 -7.87
C PRO A 76 -1.62 7.31 -6.68
N SER A 77 -1.07 6.83 -5.55
CA SER A 77 -1.73 6.88 -4.24
C SER A 77 -1.30 8.14 -3.47
N ILE A 78 -2.09 8.57 -2.47
CA ILE A 78 -1.70 9.69 -1.60
C ILE A 78 -0.37 9.42 -0.87
N PRO A 79 -0.12 8.23 -0.28
CA PRO A 79 1.20 7.89 0.29
C PRO A 79 2.36 8.16 -0.68
N LEU A 80 2.19 7.81 -1.95
CA LEU A 80 3.23 7.96 -2.97
C LEU A 80 3.51 9.42 -3.28
N LEU A 81 2.45 10.20 -3.45
CA LEU A 81 2.54 11.64 -3.68
C LEU A 81 3.12 12.36 -2.47
N VAL A 82 2.82 11.91 -1.25
CA VAL A 82 3.44 12.45 -0.03
C VAL A 82 4.92 12.11 0.00
N THR A 83 5.33 10.87 -0.30
CA THR A 83 6.76 10.46 -0.33
C THR A 83 7.57 11.23 -1.38
N ILE A 84 7.02 11.41 -2.58
CA ILE A 84 7.62 12.29 -3.60
C ILE A 84 7.64 13.73 -3.08
N GLY A 85 6.54 14.20 -2.49
CA GLY A 85 6.41 15.55 -1.96
C GLY A 85 7.46 15.92 -0.92
N ARG A 86 7.80 14.99 -0.01
CA ARG A 86 8.81 15.21 1.05
C ARG A 86 10.20 15.51 0.50
N THR A 87 10.55 14.94 -0.65
CA THR A 87 11.93 14.92 -1.15
C THR A 87 12.11 15.79 -2.38
N GLU A 88 11.13 15.78 -3.28
CA GLU A 88 11.26 16.36 -4.63
C GLU A 88 10.10 17.31 -4.98
N GLY A 89 9.13 17.50 -4.10
CA GLY A 89 7.78 18.00 -4.44
C GLY A 89 7.70 19.13 -5.49
N PRO A 90 8.22 20.34 -5.24
CA PRO A 90 8.10 21.45 -6.20
C PRO A 90 8.91 21.24 -7.48
N VAL A 91 10.03 20.50 -7.39
CA VAL A 91 10.91 20.18 -8.53
C VAL A 91 10.25 19.14 -9.42
N PHE A 92 9.75 18.07 -8.82
CA PHE A 92 8.99 17.02 -9.48
C PHE A 92 7.74 17.56 -10.18
N ALA A 93 6.92 18.35 -9.49
CA ALA A 93 5.68 18.89 -10.06
C ALA A 93 5.95 19.81 -11.28
N LYS A 94 7.01 20.63 -11.23
CA LYS A 94 7.43 21.49 -12.35
C LYS A 94 7.96 20.67 -13.53
N ALA A 95 8.80 19.68 -13.25
CA ALA A 95 9.35 18.80 -14.27
C ALA A 95 8.25 18.00 -14.97
N LEU A 96 7.32 17.44 -14.19
CA LEU A 96 6.18 16.68 -14.71
C LEU A 96 5.31 17.55 -15.61
N LYS A 97 5.00 18.79 -15.20
CA LYS A 97 4.27 19.75 -16.02
C LYS A 97 4.95 19.95 -17.37
N ARG A 98 6.24 20.34 -17.36
CA ARG A 98 7.00 20.64 -18.58
C ARG A 98 7.10 19.42 -19.48
N TRP A 99 7.33 18.24 -18.91
CA TRP A 99 7.46 17.01 -19.67
C TRP A 99 6.15 16.63 -20.38
N VAL A 100 5.02 16.72 -19.68
CA VAL A 100 3.69 16.45 -20.24
C VAL A 100 3.31 17.46 -21.30
N GLU A 101 3.56 18.75 -21.08
CA GLU A 101 3.29 19.82 -22.07
C GLU A 101 4.10 19.65 -23.37
N ASN A 102 5.26 19.00 -23.30
CA ASN A 102 6.10 18.68 -24.47
C ASN A 102 5.78 17.31 -25.11
N GLY A 103 4.70 16.64 -24.71
CA GLY A 103 4.28 15.36 -25.30
C GLY A 103 5.02 14.14 -24.76
N CYS A 104 5.58 14.22 -23.55
CA CYS A 104 6.29 13.13 -22.87
C CYS A 104 7.48 12.52 -23.65
N PRO A 105 8.42 13.34 -24.18
CA PRO A 105 9.55 12.84 -24.97
C PRO A 105 10.48 11.94 -24.15
N GLU A 106 11.18 11.02 -24.81
CA GLU A 106 12.25 10.26 -24.17
C GLU A 106 13.51 11.11 -24.02
N ASN A 107 13.64 11.78 -22.87
CA ASN A 107 14.76 12.63 -22.52
C ASN A 107 15.15 12.48 -21.05
N ASP A 108 16.18 13.21 -20.61
CA ASP A 108 16.66 13.18 -19.22
C ASP A 108 15.59 13.52 -18.19
N GLU A 109 14.66 14.42 -18.54
CA GLU A 109 13.54 14.81 -17.70
C GLU A 109 12.54 13.67 -17.51
N GLY A 110 12.15 12.99 -18.60
CA GLY A 110 11.34 11.77 -18.52
C GLY A 110 12.05 10.66 -17.76
N GLY A 111 13.37 10.52 -17.94
CA GLY A 111 14.20 9.61 -17.16
C GLY A 111 14.20 9.92 -15.66
N TYR A 112 14.36 11.19 -15.29
CA TYR A 112 14.27 11.67 -13.91
C TYR A 112 12.90 11.35 -13.29
N LEU A 113 11.81 11.72 -13.96
CA LEU A 113 10.45 11.51 -13.46
C LEU A 113 10.15 10.03 -13.20
N ARG A 114 10.50 9.15 -14.16
CA ARG A 114 10.32 7.69 -13.99
C ARG A 114 11.15 7.13 -12.84
N ARG A 115 12.40 7.56 -12.69
CA ARG A 115 13.27 7.11 -11.58
C ARG A 115 12.76 7.59 -10.23
N THR A 116 12.38 8.85 -10.12
CA THR A 116 11.82 9.42 -8.88
C THR A 116 10.53 8.71 -8.49
N TYR A 117 9.64 8.47 -9.47
CA TYR A 117 8.39 7.75 -9.25
C TYR A 117 8.61 6.30 -8.82
N ALA A 118 9.50 5.57 -9.50
CA ALA A 118 9.86 4.19 -9.15
C ALA A 118 10.50 4.12 -7.76
N LYS A 119 11.43 5.03 -7.44
CA LYS A 119 12.06 5.10 -6.12
C LYS A 119 11.04 5.35 -5.01
N ALA A 120 10.09 6.25 -5.24
CA ALA A 120 9.02 6.53 -4.29
C ALA A 120 8.09 5.33 -4.12
N LEU A 121 7.73 4.62 -5.21
CA LEU A 121 6.98 3.37 -5.14
C LEU A 121 7.68 2.38 -4.21
N HIS A 122 8.97 2.12 -4.44
CA HIS A 122 9.75 1.21 -3.58
C HIS A 122 9.88 1.69 -2.13
N SER A 123 9.93 3.01 -1.89
CA SER A 123 10.06 3.59 -0.55
C SER A 123 8.77 3.53 0.26
N ASP A 124 7.61 3.71 -0.39
CA ASP A 124 6.29 3.52 0.21
C ASP A 124 6.08 2.08 0.67
N PHE A 125 6.55 1.10 -0.11
CA PHE A 125 6.50 -0.31 0.27
C PHE A 125 7.36 -0.63 1.50
N ASN A 126 8.30 0.23 1.88
CA ASN A 126 9.31 -0.04 2.91
C ASN A 126 9.27 0.93 4.10
N ARG A 127 8.24 1.79 4.24
CA ARG A 127 8.12 2.73 5.36
C ARG A 127 7.68 1.99 6.64
N PRO A 128 8.51 1.93 7.70
CA PRO A 128 8.05 1.46 8.99
C PRO A 128 7.02 2.47 9.53
N VAL A 129 5.82 1.99 9.85
CA VAL A 129 4.82 2.78 10.58
C VAL A 129 5.48 3.24 11.88
N VAL A 130 5.60 4.54 12.14
CA VAL A 130 6.07 5.04 13.44
C VAL A 130 4.83 5.18 14.32
N ASN A 131 4.78 4.41 15.42
CA ASN A 131 3.78 4.66 16.48
C ASN A 131 4.49 5.53 17.50
N GLU A 132 4.13 6.80 17.57
CA GLU A 132 4.46 7.62 18.73
C GLU A 132 3.48 7.27 19.85
N ALA A 133 4.02 6.69 20.93
CA ALA A 133 3.41 6.75 22.24
C ALA A 133 4.50 6.76 23.32
N VAL A 134 4.58 7.91 23.98
CA VAL A 134 4.98 8.20 25.38
C VAL A 134 6.48 8.30 25.70
N GLU A 135 6.95 9.55 25.81
CA GLU A 135 8.01 9.95 26.73
C GLU A 135 7.59 9.66 28.19
N ALA A 136 8.39 8.86 28.89
CA ALA A 136 8.61 9.02 30.32
C ALA A 136 10.05 8.61 30.64
N ALA A 137 10.73 9.49 31.35
CA ALA A 137 12.14 9.49 31.71
C ALA A 137 12.71 8.16 32.25
N ASN A 138 13.95 7.86 31.90
CA ASN A 138 15.02 7.94 32.90
C ASN A 138 16.42 8.07 32.27
N ASP A 139 17.11 9.06 32.82
CA ASP A 139 18.51 9.43 32.71
C ASP A 139 19.42 8.34 33.29
N THR A 140 20.48 7.94 32.58
CA THR A 140 21.88 8.04 33.07
C THR A 140 22.90 7.38 32.13
N SER A 141 23.86 8.23 31.71
CA SER A 141 25.31 8.01 31.62
C SER A 141 25.94 6.97 30.66
N ASN A 142 26.81 7.56 29.81
CA ASN A 142 28.17 7.14 29.43
C ASN A 142 28.41 5.89 28.54
N GLY A 143 29.16 6.13 27.47
CA GLY A 143 30.24 5.21 27.07
C GLY A 143 30.50 5.11 25.56
N SER A 144 31.47 5.91 25.11
CA SER A 144 32.42 5.68 24.00
C SER A 144 31.99 5.03 22.67
N VAL A 145 32.15 5.86 21.65
CA VAL A 145 32.71 5.59 20.31
C VAL A 145 33.51 4.28 20.19
N ASP A 146 33.18 3.46 19.19
CA ASP A 146 34.22 2.68 18.50
C ASP A 146 33.90 2.51 17.01
N VAL A 147 34.89 2.86 16.18
CA VAL A 147 34.84 2.90 14.72
C VAL A 147 35.53 1.63 14.22
N GLY A 148 34.74 0.67 13.74
CA GLY A 148 35.25 -0.56 13.13
C GLY A 148 34.97 -0.60 11.63
N VAL A 149 35.93 -0.11 10.83
CA VAL A 149 36.00 -0.30 9.38
C VAL A 149 36.35 -1.77 9.08
N SER A 150 35.60 -2.45 8.21
CA SER A 150 36.06 -3.69 7.59
C SER A 150 35.81 -3.68 6.08
N VAL A 151 36.88 -3.88 5.33
CA VAL A 151 37.04 -3.82 3.87
C VAL A 151 37.17 -5.24 3.30
N GLY A 152 36.48 -5.52 2.17
CA GLY A 152 36.78 -6.55 1.13
C GLY A 152 36.67 -8.03 1.56
N GLN A 153 36.19 -9.02 0.80
CA GLN A 153 36.03 -9.36 -0.64
C GLN A 153 35.30 -10.74 -0.69
N PRO A 154 35.04 -11.44 -1.82
CA PRO A 154 34.75 -11.05 -3.20
C PRO A 154 33.45 -11.70 -3.76
N HIS A 155 33.06 -11.25 -4.96
CA HIS A 155 31.87 -11.61 -5.74
C HIS A 155 31.70 -13.11 -6.09
N ALA A 156 30.48 -13.62 -5.93
CA ALA A 156 29.95 -14.80 -6.61
C ALA A 156 28.85 -14.37 -7.61
N PRO A 157 28.66 -15.07 -8.74
CA PRO A 157 27.90 -14.57 -9.88
C PRO A 157 26.39 -14.51 -9.57
N VAL A 158 25.83 -13.31 -9.64
CA VAL A 158 24.38 -13.08 -9.51
C VAL A 158 23.69 -13.64 -10.75
N ARG A 159 22.94 -14.73 -10.60
CA ARG A 159 21.95 -15.17 -11.59
C ARG A 159 20.92 -14.06 -11.74
N GLN A 160 20.88 -13.41 -12.90
CA GLN A 160 19.82 -12.49 -13.29
C GLN A 160 18.51 -13.28 -13.43
N GLN A 161 17.76 -13.40 -12.33
CA GLN A 161 16.33 -13.64 -12.41
C GLN A 161 15.69 -12.32 -12.80
N SER A 162 14.99 -12.31 -13.93
CA SER A 162 14.15 -11.20 -14.34
C SER A 162 13.15 -10.90 -13.22
N GLU A 163 13.28 -9.73 -12.60
CA GLU A 163 12.37 -9.25 -11.57
C GLU A 163 10.98 -9.07 -12.18
N LYS A 164 10.16 -10.12 -12.11
CA LYS A 164 8.73 -10.00 -12.33
C LYS A 164 8.20 -9.07 -11.24
N SER A 165 7.72 -7.89 -11.63
CA SER A 165 7.00 -6.99 -10.74
C SER A 165 5.69 -7.67 -10.33
N TYR A 166 5.67 -8.29 -9.16
CA TYR A 166 4.46 -8.88 -8.59
C TYR A 166 3.67 -7.79 -7.87
N VAL A 167 2.44 -7.53 -8.33
CA VAL A 167 1.50 -6.66 -7.61
C VAL A 167 1.11 -7.37 -6.32
N ASN A 168 1.50 -6.80 -5.17
CA ASN A 168 1.20 -7.35 -3.85
C ASN A 168 0.46 -6.33 -2.98
N ARG A 169 -0.33 -6.81 -2.01
CA ARG A 169 -1.06 -6.02 -1.01
C ARG A 169 -0.87 -6.67 0.35
N HIS A 170 -0.25 -5.94 1.27
CA HIS A 170 0.01 -6.44 2.63
C HIS A 170 -1.04 -5.92 3.60
N VAL A 171 -1.43 -6.77 4.55
CA VAL A 171 -2.29 -6.43 5.69
C VAL A 171 -1.57 -6.86 6.96
N TYR A 172 -1.38 -5.91 7.88
CA TYR A 172 -0.59 -6.12 9.09
C TYR A 172 -1.50 -6.15 10.33
N GLY A 173 -1.34 -7.19 11.14
CA GLY A 173 -1.94 -7.31 12.46
C GLY A 173 -0.87 -7.54 13.53
N GLY A 174 -1.23 -7.39 14.81
CA GLY A 174 -0.25 -7.47 15.90
C GLY A 174 0.48 -8.82 16.04
N LYS A 175 -0.14 -9.93 15.59
CA LYS A 175 0.43 -11.28 15.68
C LYS A 175 0.70 -11.93 14.32
N VAL A 176 0.11 -11.40 13.25
CA VAL A 176 0.07 -12.02 11.93
C VAL A 176 0.13 -10.91 10.87
N ALA A 177 0.91 -11.13 9.82
CA ALA A 177 0.82 -10.38 8.58
C ALA A 177 0.31 -11.29 7.45
N VAL A 178 -0.41 -10.71 6.50
CA VAL A 178 -0.86 -11.40 5.29
C VAL A 178 -0.45 -10.59 4.07
N CYS A 179 0.11 -11.26 3.07
CA CYS A 179 0.36 -10.72 1.74
C CYS A 179 -0.59 -11.39 0.74
N PHE A 180 -1.32 -10.56 -0.01
CA PHE A 180 -2.06 -10.96 -1.20
C PHE A 180 -1.25 -10.59 -2.43
N SER A 181 -0.87 -11.55 -3.25
CA SER A 181 -0.07 -11.32 -4.46
C SER A 181 -0.82 -11.75 -5.70
N ALA A 182 -0.77 -10.95 -6.76
CA ALA A 182 -1.08 -11.42 -8.11
C ALA A 182 -0.23 -12.66 -8.43
N ASP A 183 -0.88 -13.69 -8.94
CA ASP A 183 -0.25 -14.98 -9.21
C ASP A 183 -0.86 -15.60 -10.47
N GLN A 184 -0.23 -16.64 -11.00
CA GLN A 184 -0.75 -17.41 -12.12
C GLN A 184 -0.71 -18.90 -11.81
N THR A 185 -1.74 -19.62 -12.25
CA THR A 185 -1.73 -21.09 -12.22
C THR A 185 -0.73 -21.63 -13.25
N ARG A 186 -0.50 -22.94 -13.24
CA ARG A 186 0.34 -23.61 -14.24
C ARG A 186 -0.21 -23.47 -15.67
N THR A 187 -1.50 -23.20 -15.82
CA THR A 187 -2.17 -22.96 -17.09
C THR A 187 -2.31 -21.47 -17.40
N GLU A 188 -1.51 -20.63 -16.73
CA GLU A 188 -1.46 -19.17 -16.90
C GLU A 188 -2.75 -18.42 -16.55
N GLU A 189 -3.69 -19.07 -15.86
CA GLU A 189 -4.87 -18.38 -15.34
C GLU A 189 -4.47 -17.44 -14.21
N HIS A 190 -4.94 -16.20 -14.29
CA HIS A 190 -4.69 -15.15 -13.32
C HIS A 190 -5.42 -15.43 -12.00
N THR A 191 -4.71 -15.37 -10.89
CA THR A 191 -5.26 -15.65 -9.57
C THR A 191 -4.53 -14.86 -8.48
N ILE A 192 -4.86 -15.14 -7.22
CA ILE A 192 -4.25 -14.52 -6.05
C ILE A 192 -3.60 -15.59 -5.19
N ARG A 193 -2.42 -15.28 -4.65
CA ARG A 193 -1.80 -16.02 -3.57
C ARG A 193 -1.98 -15.28 -2.25
N ILE A 194 -2.42 -16.00 -1.24
CA ILE A 194 -2.47 -15.55 0.16
C ILE A 194 -1.27 -16.17 0.87
N GLU A 195 -0.42 -15.33 1.44
CA GLU A 195 0.70 -15.73 2.27
C GLU A 195 0.53 -15.14 3.66
N ALA A 196 0.37 -15.96 4.69
CA ALA A 196 0.20 -15.51 6.06
C ALA A 196 1.44 -15.88 6.89
N ALA A 197 1.99 -14.93 7.65
CA ALA A 197 3.19 -15.11 8.48
C ALA A 197 2.93 -14.67 9.93
N MET A 198 3.50 -15.40 10.89
CA MET A 198 3.46 -15.01 12.31
C MET A 198 4.44 -13.88 12.58
N ALA A 199 4.12 -13.02 13.54
CA ALA A 199 5.07 -12.03 14.04
C ALA A 199 6.28 -12.73 14.69
N SER A 200 7.49 -12.28 14.33
CA SER A 200 8.75 -12.71 14.95
C SER A 200 9.31 -11.67 15.93
N GLY A 201 8.66 -10.50 16.01
CA GLY A 201 9.08 -9.35 16.80
C GLY A 201 8.18 -8.15 16.52
N ALA A 202 8.56 -6.98 17.03
CA ALA A 202 7.82 -5.74 16.80
C ALA A 202 7.85 -5.38 15.31
N ARG A 203 6.70 -5.49 14.63
CA ARG A 203 6.53 -5.20 13.19
C ARG A 203 7.41 -6.02 12.25
N THR A 204 7.92 -7.16 12.72
CA THR A 204 8.65 -8.12 11.91
C THR A 204 7.87 -9.43 11.85
N TYR A 205 7.90 -10.10 10.70
CA TYR A 205 7.12 -11.31 10.46
C TYR A 205 8.00 -12.39 9.84
N ASN A 206 7.82 -13.63 10.29
CA ASN A 206 8.57 -14.78 9.78
C ASN A 206 7.95 -15.28 8.47
N TRP A 207 8.37 -14.71 7.35
CA TRP A 207 7.93 -15.11 6.00
C TRP A 207 8.54 -16.43 5.52
N GLU A 208 9.60 -16.93 6.17
CA GLU A 208 10.18 -18.24 5.84
C GLU A 208 9.25 -19.37 6.30
N ASP A 209 8.68 -19.24 7.50
CA ASP A 209 7.63 -20.11 8.00
C ASP A 209 6.26 -19.54 7.66
N LYS A 210 5.93 -19.28 6.39
CA LYS A 210 4.60 -18.78 5.95
C LYS A 210 3.61 -19.92 5.60
N ILE A 211 2.31 -19.69 5.80
CA ILE A 211 1.26 -20.50 5.19
C ILE A 211 0.91 -19.83 3.86
N ALA A 212 1.22 -20.49 2.76
CA ALA A 212 0.90 -20.03 1.42
C ALA A 212 -0.25 -20.85 0.81
N ILE A 213 -1.26 -20.16 0.29
CA ILE A 213 -2.42 -20.71 -0.43
C ILE A 213 -2.58 -19.93 -1.74
N GLN A 214 -2.51 -20.61 -2.88
CA GLN A 214 -2.95 -20.05 -4.16
C GLN A 214 -4.46 -20.30 -4.28
N LEU A 215 -5.24 -19.24 -4.49
CA LEU A 215 -6.66 -19.34 -4.77
C LEU A 215 -6.87 -20.02 -6.12
N SER A 216 -7.90 -20.83 -6.25
CA SER A 216 -8.37 -21.28 -7.56
C SER A 216 -9.22 -20.19 -8.22
N THR A 217 -9.26 -20.21 -9.55
CA THR A 217 -10.13 -19.31 -10.33
C THR A 217 -11.61 -19.45 -10.00
N ARG A 218 -12.04 -20.63 -9.53
CA ARG A 218 -13.41 -20.91 -9.08
C ARG A 218 -13.76 -20.29 -7.74
N GLU A 219 -12.77 -20.01 -6.91
CA GLU A 219 -12.98 -19.40 -5.58
C GLU A 219 -13.04 -17.87 -5.67
N LEU A 220 -12.36 -17.26 -6.65
CA LEU A 220 -12.28 -15.80 -6.80
C LEU A 220 -13.64 -15.09 -6.76
N PRO A 221 -14.71 -15.58 -7.44
CA PRO A 221 -16.01 -14.91 -7.38
C PRO A 221 -16.61 -14.87 -5.97
N SER A 222 -16.47 -15.96 -5.21
CA SER A 222 -16.95 -16.03 -3.83
C SER A 222 -16.07 -15.17 -2.93
N VAL A 223 -14.75 -15.27 -3.04
CA VAL A 223 -13.83 -14.39 -2.29
C VAL A 223 -14.17 -12.92 -2.50
N LEU A 224 -14.39 -12.49 -3.74
CA LEU A 224 -14.77 -11.11 -4.06
C LEU A 224 -16.16 -10.76 -3.51
N ALA A 225 -17.13 -11.66 -3.60
CA ALA A 225 -18.47 -11.45 -3.01
C ALA A 225 -18.41 -11.27 -1.49
N THR A 226 -17.51 -11.98 -0.79
CA THR A 226 -17.34 -11.82 0.66
C THR A 226 -16.69 -10.48 0.98
N LEU A 227 -15.62 -10.12 0.26
CA LEU A 227 -14.93 -8.85 0.46
C LEU A 227 -15.84 -7.63 0.19
N LEU A 228 -16.72 -7.72 -0.81
CA LEU A 228 -17.76 -6.73 -1.10
C LEU A 228 -18.96 -6.78 -0.13
N GLN A 229 -18.90 -7.66 0.86
CA GLN A 229 -19.93 -7.87 1.87
C GLN A 229 -21.31 -8.28 1.35
N ILE A 230 -21.35 -8.91 0.18
CA ILE A 230 -22.59 -9.42 -0.42
C ILE A 230 -22.95 -10.78 0.18
N GLN A 231 -21.94 -11.64 0.43
CA GLN A 231 -22.10 -12.87 1.20
C GLN A 231 -21.38 -12.75 2.54
N SER A 232 -21.93 -13.33 3.60
CA SER A 232 -21.41 -13.16 4.97
C SER A 232 -20.08 -13.87 5.23
N LYS A 233 -19.86 -15.02 4.59
CA LYS A 233 -18.69 -15.88 4.82
C LYS A 233 -18.34 -16.70 3.59
N PHE A 234 -17.05 -16.97 3.43
CA PHE A 234 -16.53 -17.96 2.48
C PHE A 234 -15.44 -18.79 3.15
N GLU A 235 -15.35 -20.08 2.80
CA GLU A 235 -14.32 -20.99 3.28
C GLU A 235 -13.75 -21.79 2.10
N GLY A 236 -12.47 -21.57 1.77
CA GLY A 236 -11.73 -22.33 0.76
C GLY A 236 -10.91 -23.44 1.43
N LYS A 237 -11.23 -24.69 1.12
CA LYS A 237 -10.61 -25.89 1.70
C LYS A 237 -9.92 -26.73 0.65
N GLY A 238 -9.04 -27.62 1.10
CA GLY A 238 -8.39 -28.59 0.22
C GLY A 238 -7.23 -27.99 -0.57
N HIS A 239 -6.55 -27.00 0.01
CA HIS A 239 -5.29 -26.50 -0.53
C HIS A 239 -4.11 -27.26 0.09
N GLY A 240 -2.93 -27.15 -0.53
CA GLY A 240 -1.75 -27.89 -0.11
C GLY A 240 -1.63 -29.24 -0.81
N ALA A 241 -0.46 -29.87 -0.71
CA ALA A 241 -0.18 -31.11 -1.43
C ALA A 241 -1.00 -32.30 -0.92
N GLN A 242 -1.47 -32.23 0.33
CA GLN A 242 -2.23 -33.23 1.06
C GLN A 242 -3.59 -32.69 1.51
N ASN A 243 -4.11 -31.64 0.85
CA ASN A 243 -5.36 -30.97 1.21
C ASN A 243 -5.39 -30.45 2.66
N GLU A 244 -4.22 -30.11 3.19
CA GLU A 244 -3.99 -29.80 4.59
C GLU A 244 -4.14 -28.31 4.95
N LYS A 245 -4.43 -27.45 3.96
CA LYS A 245 -4.54 -26.00 4.12
C LYS A 245 -5.94 -25.50 3.76
N TRP A 246 -6.39 -24.48 4.47
CA TRP A 246 -7.66 -23.82 4.24
C TRP A 246 -7.63 -22.36 4.68
N PHE A 247 -8.55 -21.57 4.17
CA PHE A 247 -8.74 -20.19 4.61
C PHE A 247 -10.24 -19.87 4.72
N SER A 248 -10.56 -18.85 5.51
CA SER A 248 -11.91 -18.30 5.58
C SER A 248 -11.90 -16.78 5.59
N LEU A 249 -12.88 -16.19 4.93
CA LEU A 249 -13.22 -14.78 5.03
C LEU A 249 -14.59 -14.66 5.68
N GLU A 250 -14.73 -13.79 6.66
CA GLU A 250 -15.99 -13.60 7.38
C GLU A 250 -16.22 -12.11 7.64
N ASN A 251 -17.37 -11.60 7.24
CA ASN A 251 -17.71 -10.20 7.45
C ASN A 251 -18.07 -9.95 8.91
N GLN A 252 -17.47 -8.89 9.46
CA GLN A 252 -17.73 -8.39 10.79
C GLN A 252 -18.04 -6.90 10.71
N PRO A 253 -18.67 -6.29 11.73
CA PRO A 253 -18.90 -4.86 11.73
C PRO A 253 -17.60 -4.07 11.48
N GLY A 254 -17.58 -3.30 10.38
CA GLY A 254 -16.45 -2.45 9.99
C GLY A 254 -15.21 -3.14 9.43
N LYS A 255 -15.21 -4.47 9.21
CA LYS A 255 -14.02 -5.22 8.76
C LYS A 255 -14.36 -6.57 8.15
N VAL A 256 -13.41 -7.17 7.43
CA VAL A 256 -13.48 -8.59 7.02
C VAL A 256 -12.44 -9.35 7.82
N TYR A 257 -12.82 -10.40 8.53
CA TYR A 257 -11.89 -11.24 9.27
C TYR A 257 -11.36 -12.36 8.38
N LEU A 258 -10.04 -12.43 8.22
CA LEU A 258 -9.36 -13.50 7.50
C LEU A 258 -8.75 -14.48 8.50
N SER A 259 -8.89 -15.77 8.23
CA SER A 259 -8.17 -16.84 8.91
C SER A 259 -7.50 -17.74 7.87
N VAL A 260 -6.20 -17.95 7.99
CA VAL A 260 -5.40 -18.84 7.13
C VAL A 260 -4.81 -19.95 7.99
N ASN A 261 -5.01 -21.19 7.57
CA ASN A 261 -4.74 -22.35 8.41
C ASN A 261 -4.03 -23.45 7.61
N ALA A 262 -3.26 -24.25 8.34
CA ALA A 262 -2.64 -25.47 7.86
C ALA A 262 -2.63 -26.48 9.01
N LYS A 263 -2.74 -27.77 8.68
CA LYS A 263 -2.66 -28.84 9.68
C LYS A 263 -1.38 -28.69 10.52
N GLU A 264 -1.50 -28.88 11.83
CA GLU A 264 -0.40 -28.82 12.82
C GLU A 264 0.30 -27.46 12.98
N LEU A 265 -0.12 -26.42 12.24
CA LEU A 265 0.36 -25.05 12.42
C LEU A 265 -0.69 -24.21 13.16
N ALA A 266 -0.20 -23.22 13.92
CA ALA A 266 -1.07 -22.23 14.54
C ALA A 266 -1.82 -21.43 13.47
N SER A 267 -3.11 -21.16 13.73
CA SER A 267 -3.95 -20.33 12.85
C SER A 267 -3.38 -18.93 12.71
N ARG A 268 -3.40 -18.41 11.48
CA ARG A 268 -2.88 -17.10 11.12
C ARG A 268 -4.04 -16.24 10.68
N SER A 269 -4.59 -15.51 11.64
CA SER A 269 -5.80 -14.74 11.47
C SER A 269 -5.61 -13.26 11.81
N LEU A 270 -6.25 -12.38 11.05
CA LEU A 270 -6.24 -10.93 11.30
C LEU A 270 -7.49 -10.25 10.72
N PRO A 271 -7.92 -9.12 11.29
CA PRO A 271 -8.94 -8.27 10.69
C PRO A 271 -8.38 -7.45 9.54
N ILE A 272 -9.12 -7.38 8.44
CA ILE A 272 -8.85 -6.53 7.27
C ILE A 272 -9.78 -5.31 7.37
N GLY A 273 -9.20 -4.13 7.58
CA GLY A 273 -9.95 -2.87 7.67
C GLY A 273 -10.40 -2.35 6.29
N PRO A 274 -11.22 -1.29 6.22
CA PRO A 274 -11.79 -0.80 4.97
C PRO A 274 -10.76 -0.41 3.90
N GLY A 275 -9.67 0.27 4.28
CA GLY A 275 -8.60 0.68 3.35
C GLY A 275 -7.87 -0.52 2.72
N ASP A 276 -7.47 -1.47 3.56
CA ASP A 276 -6.86 -2.72 3.09
C ASP A 276 -7.84 -3.56 2.27
N CYS A 277 -9.12 -3.57 2.67
CA CYS A 277 -10.16 -4.30 1.95
C CYS A 277 -10.33 -3.77 0.53
N TYR A 278 -10.37 -2.44 0.34
CA TYR A 278 -10.37 -1.83 -1.00
C TYR A 278 -9.15 -2.26 -1.83
N ALA A 279 -7.97 -2.27 -1.22
CA ALA A 279 -6.75 -2.67 -1.88
C ALA A 279 -6.78 -4.14 -2.33
N VAL A 280 -7.30 -5.04 -1.50
CA VAL A 280 -7.46 -6.46 -1.84
C VAL A 280 -8.54 -6.66 -2.91
N ILE A 281 -9.69 -5.97 -2.79
CA ILE A 281 -10.79 -6.02 -3.77
C ILE A 281 -10.29 -5.65 -5.17
N THR A 282 -9.59 -4.52 -5.29
CA THR A 282 -9.08 -4.05 -6.59
C THR A 282 -8.09 -5.03 -7.20
N LEU A 283 -7.23 -5.64 -6.40
CA LEU A 283 -6.31 -6.69 -6.85
C LEU A 283 -7.06 -7.94 -7.35
N VAL A 284 -8.09 -8.40 -6.63
CA VAL A 284 -8.90 -9.55 -7.06
C VAL A 284 -9.64 -9.23 -8.36
N MET A 285 -10.27 -8.06 -8.45
CA MET A 285 -10.95 -7.61 -9.68
C MET A 285 -10.00 -7.55 -10.88
N GLU A 286 -8.78 -7.04 -10.69
CA GLU A 286 -7.77 -6.98 -11.75
C GLU A 286 -7.43 -8.37 -12.31
N GLN A 287 -7.20 -9.36 -11.43
CA GLN A 287 -6.92 -10.73 -11.89
C GLN A 287 -8.13 -11.36 -12.58
N MET A 288 -9.35 -11.14 -12.08
CA MET A 288 -10.56 -11.65 -12.71
C MET A 288 -10.81 -11.04 -14.10
N LEU A 289 -10.56 -9.75 -14.28
CA LEU A 289 -10.67 -9.09 -15.59
C LEU A 289 -9.59 -9.57 -16.58
N LYS A 290 -8.38 -9.87 -16.10
CA LYS A 290 -7.34 -10.49 -16.95
C LYS A 290 -7.76 -11.86 -17.49
N ASN A 291 -8.51 -12.64 -16.72
CA ASN A 291 -9.08 -13.92 -17.19
C ASN A 291 -10.28 -13.74 -18.13
N ALA A 292 -10.95 -12.60 -18.12
CA ALA A 292 -12.17 -12.34 -18.87
C ALA A 292 -12.11 -10.95 -19.55
N PRO A 293 -11.24 -10.76 -20.56
CA PRO A 293 -10.96 -9.45 -21.15
C PRO A 293 -12.15 -8.81 -21.87
N PHE A 294 -13.22 -9.57 -22.11
CA PHE A 294 -14.48 -9.08 -22.68
C PHE A 294 -15.40 -8.45 -21.62
N LEU A 295 -15.12 -8.60 -20.33
CA LEU A 295 -15.90 -8.01 -19.25
C LEU A 295 -15.42 -6.60 -18.93
N THR A 296 -16.36 -5.73 -18.57
CA THR A 296 -16.07 -4.48 -17.87
C THR A 296 -16.08 -4.71 -16.36
N ALA A 297 -15.51 -3.77 -15.59
CA ALA A 297 -15.59 -3.81 -14.13
C ALA A 297 -17.05 -3.83 -13.62
N GLU A 298 -17.96 -3.13 -14.30
CA GLU A 298 -19.39 -3.09 -13.96
C GLU A 298 -20.08 -4.44 -14.22
N SER A 299 -19.81 -5.06 -15.37
CA SER A 299 -20.34 -6.39 -15.68
C SER A 299 -19.80 -7.45 -14.71
N LEU A 300 -18.51 -7.37 -14.36
CA LEU A 300 -17.92 -8.21 -13.32
C LEU A 300 -18.66 -8.06 -11.99
N LEU A 301 -18.80 -6.83 -11.48
CA LEU A 301 -19.49 -6.58 -10.20
C LEU A 301 -20.96 -7.07 -10.22
N SER A 302 -21.64 -6.97 -11.37
CA SER A 302 -23.00 -7.50 -11.54
C SER A 302 -23.04 -9.03 -11.40
N LEU A 303 -22.07 -9.73 -12.00
CA LEU A 303 -21.92 -11.19 -11.87
C LEU A 303 -21.58 -11.58 -10.42
N ILE A 304 -20.67 -10.85 -9.77
CA ILE A 304 -20.31 -11.10 -8.36
C ILE A 304 -21.50 -10.91 -7.44
N LYS A 305 -22.31 -9.87 -7.67
CA LYS A 305 -23.56 -9.67 -6.93
C LYS A 305 -24.48 -10.88 -7.06
N ARG A 306 -24.63 -11.42 -8.27
CA ARG A 306 -25.40 -12.65 -8.48
C ARG A 306 -24.80 -13.84 -7.72
N THR A 307 -23.48 -14.04 -7.76
CA THR A 307 -22.79 -15.11 -7.03
C THR A 307 -23.00 -15.01 -5.52
N GLY A 308 -22.80 -13.83 -4.91
CA GLY A 308 -22.97 -13.66 -3.47
C GLY A 308 -24.41 -13.86 -3.00
N LEU A 309 -25.40 -13.46 -3.81
CA LEU A 309 -26.82 -13.73 -3.54
C LEU A 309 -27.18 -15.21 -3.63
N MET A 310 -26.45 -16.02 -4.42
CA MET A 310 -26.66 -17.47 -4.47
C MET A 310 -26.06 -18.21 -3.27
N ALA A 311 -25.04 -17.63 -2.65
CA ALA A 311 -24.36 -18.21 -1.48
C ALA A 311 -25.00 -17.77 -0.15
N SER A 312 -25.86 -16.76 -0.18
CA SER A 312 -26.67 -16.34 0.96
C SER A 312 -27.87 -17.29 1.09
N PRO A 313 -28.16 -17.85 2.28
CA PRO A 313 -29.29 -18.75 2.51
C PRO A 313 -30.65 -18.07 2.33
#